data_AF-A0A0L8H6L9-F1
#
_entry.id   AF-A0A0L8H6L9-F1
#
_cell.length_a   1.000
_cell.length_b   1.000
_cell.length_c   1.000
_cell.angle_alpha   90.00
_cell.angle_beta   90.00
_cell.angle_gamma   90.00
#
_symmetry.space_group_name_H-M   'P 1'
#
loop_
_entity.id
_entity.type
_entity.pdbx_description
1 polymer ?
#
loop_
_entity_poly.entity_id
_entity_poly.type
_entity_poly.pdbx_seq_one_letter_code
_entity_poly.pdbx_strand_id
1 'polypeptide(L)'
;MESLQAVVNEKEPILVHDQKEVYWQVLTSVDNNTGGVFFLDAPGSTGKTLLINLLLAKVRQKIIALAVASSGITATLLTGGRTAHSTFKLPLNLIQNESPLCNKSKNTALAKLLTNAKLNVWDEVTMSHKAAFEALDTTLQDFRNSKIMGGVTFLMAGDFWQTLPVIPRGTRADELRVCIKSSYIWQ
;
A
#
# COMPACT_ATOMS: atom_id res chain seq x y z
N MET A 1 25.03 -4.77 -6.90
CA MET A 1 23.73 -4.39 -6.30
C MET A 1 23.95 -3.02 -5.70
N GLU A 2 23.34 -1.97 -6.25
CA GLU A 2 23.57 -0.60 -5.84
C GLU A 2 23.12 -0.39 -4.39
N SER A 3 23.87 0.36 -3.58
CA SER A 3 23.50 0.56 -2.18
C SER A 3 22.25 1.43 -2.10
N LEU A 4 21.36 1.16 -1.12
CA LEU A 4 20.17 1.99 -0.89
C LEU A 4 20.53 3.47 -0.67
N GLN A 5 21.72 3.75 -0.15
CA GLN A 5 22.25 5.11 0.02
C GLN A 5 22.54 5.78 -1.32
N ALA A 6 23.14 5.07 -2.28
CA ALA A 6 23.42 5.60 -3.60
C ALA A 6 22.13 5.97 -4.35
N VAL A 7 21.12 5.08 -4.30
CA VAL A 7 19.80 5.33 -4.90
C VAL A 7 19.15 6.59 -4.33
N VAL A 8 19.23 6.80 -3.02
CA VAL A 8 18.68 8.00 -2.37
C VAL A 8 19.44 9.25 -2.79
N ASN A 9 20.78 9.23 -2.76
CA ASN A 9 21.60 10.39 -3.12
C ASN A 9 21.41 10.82 -4.58
N GLU A 10 21.16 9.86 -5.49
CA GLU A 10 20.91 10.12 -6.90
C GLU A 10 19.50 10.65 -7.17
N LYS A 11 18.47 10.05 -6.53
CA LYS A 11 17.07 10.29 -6.88
C LYS A 11 16.36 11.34 -6.05
N GLU A 12 16.83 11.63 -4.83
CA GLU A 12 16.25 12.67 -3.96
C GLU A 12 16.40 14.09 -4.57
N PRO A 13 17.53 14.47 -5.18
CA PRO A 13 17.70 15.81 -5.77
C PRO A 13 16.78 16.10 -6.96
N ILE A 14 16.48 15.07 -7.77
CA ILE A 14 15.70 15.20 -9.02
C ILE A 14 14.18 15.27 -8.79
N LEU A 15 13.71 15.13 -7.55
CA LEU A 15 12.28 15.25 -7.26
C LEU A 15 11.79 16.68 -7.56
N VAL A 16 10.66 16.76 -8.26
CA VAL A 16 9.94 18.03 -8.46
C VAL A 16 9.21 18.44 -7.18
N HIS A 17 8.73 19.68 -7.12
CA HIS A 17 8.14 20.27 -5.91
C HIS A 17 7.03 19.39 -5.30
N ASP A 18 6.03 18.99 -6.09
CA ASP A 18 4.91 18.17 -5.59
C ASP A 18 5.35 16.80 -5.09
N GLN A 19 6.33 16.19 -5.76
CA GLN A 19 6.90 14.92 -5.31
C GLN A 19 7.69 15.07 -4.00
N LYS A 20 8.39 16.20 -3.81
CA LYS A 20 9.10 16.52 -2.55
C LYS A 20 8.12 16.70 -1.41
N GLU A 21 7.00 17.37 -1.62
CA GLU A 21 5.94 17.54 -0.61
C GLU A 21 5.44 16.17 -0.12
N VAL A 22 5.05 15.28 -1.05
CA VAL A 22 4.61 13.92 -0.69
C VAL A 22 5.73 13.15 0.01
N TYR A 23 6.95 13.23 -0.50
CA TYR A 23 8.12 12.57 0.07
C TYR A 23 8.31 12.95 1.55
N TRP A 24 8.33 14.25 1.86
CA TRP A 24 8.53 14.74 3.22
C TRP A 24 7.36 14.43 4.14
N GLN A 25 6.12 14.53 3.66
CA GLN A 25 4.94 14.21 4.47
C GLN A 25 4.94 12.74 4.90
N VAL A 26 5.19 11.81 3.96
CA VAL A 26 5.24 10.38 4.25
C VAL A 26 6.42 10.04 5.18
N LEU A 27 7.60 10.58 4.92
CA LEU A 27 8.76 10.35 5.79
C LEU A 27 8.55 10.89 7.20
N THR A 28 8.01 12.10 7.33
CA THR A 28 7.69 12.70 8.63
C THR A 28 6.74 11.81 9.42
N SER A 29 5.73 11.25 8.76
CA SER A 29 4.79 10.31 9.38
C SER A 29 5.47 9.02 9.87
N VAL A 30 6.39 8.49 9.07
CA VAL A 30 7.19 7.30 9.41
C VAL A 30 8.12 7.57 10.58
N ASP A 31 8.90 8.65 10.53
CA ASP A 31 9.91 8.98 11.54
C ASP A 31 9.27 9.34 12.89
N ASN A 32 8.17 10.10 12.88
CA ASN A 32 7.44 10.48 14.09
C ASN A 32 6.49 9.38 14.60
N ASN A 33 6.34 8.28 13.87
CA ASN A 33 5.38 7.21 14.18
C ASN A 33 3.93 7.72 14.37
N THR A 34 3.54 8.77 13.65
CA THR A 34 2.16 9.27 13.69
C THR A 34 1.20 8.27 13.05
N GLY A 35 1.71 7.48 12.09
CA GLY A 35 0.90 6.63 11.24
C GLY A 35 -0.02 7.45 10.33
N GLY A 36 -0.95 6.78 9.67
CA GLY A 36 -1.93 7.41 8.81
C GLY A 36 -2.01 6.74 7.44
N VAL A 37 -3.09 7.04 6.72
CA VAL A 37 -3.34 6.51 5.38
C VAL A 37 -3.23 7.66 4.40
N PHE A 38 -2.30 7.55 3.46
CA PHE A 38 -2.05 8.51 2.39
C PHE A 38 -2.49 7.91 1.08
N PHE A 39 -3.11 8.72 0.22
CA PHE A 39 -3.36 8.34 -1.17
C PHE A 39 -2.58 9.25 -2.12
N LEU A 40 -1.69 8.64 -2.89
CA LEU A 40 -0.99 9.29 -3.99
C LEU A 40 -1.82 9.12 -5.27
N ASP A 41 -2.60 10.17 -5.57
CA ASP A 41 -3.30 10.29 -6.86
C ASP A 41 -2.28 10.76 -7.91
N ALA A 42 -1.81 9.82 -8.71
CA ALA A 42 -0.71 10.07 -9.64
C ALA A 42 -1.02 9.40 -10.98
N PRO A 43 -1.54 10.18 -11.95
CA PRO A 43 -1.78 9.72 -13.31
C PRO A 43 -0.55 9.09 -13.95
N GLY A 44 -0.77 8.30 -14.99
CA GLY A 44 0.32 7.72 -15.77
C GLY A 44 1.42 8.73 -16.13
N SER A 45 2.68 8.30 -16.05
CA SER A 45 3.87 9.09 -16.39
C SER A 45 4.26 10.24 -15.43
N THR A 46 3.65 10.35 -14.25
CA THR A 46 3.99 11.39 -13.24
C THR A 46 5.17 11.04 -12.33
N GLY A 47 5.84 9.92 -12.56
CA GLY A 47 6.95 9.46 -11.71
C GLY A 47 6.52 8.81 -10.39
N LYS A 48 5.25 8.39 -10.24
CA LYS A 48 4.73 7.63 -9.09
C LYS A 48 5.69 6.53 -8.62
N THR A 49 6.11 5.67 -9.53
CA THR A 49 7.01 4.53 -9.25
C THR A 49 8.41 4.99 -8.79
N LEU A 50 8.90 6.11 -9.31
CA LEU A 50 10.16 6.71 -8.86
C LEU A 50 10.06 7.13 -7.38
N LEU A 51 9.01 7.89 -7.05
CA LEU A 51 8.75 8.38 -5.70
C LEU A 51 8.56 7.24 -4.70
N ILE A 52 7.75 6.24 -5.04
CA ILE A 52 7.52 5.06 -4.19
C ILE A 52 8.84 4.32 -3.93
N ASN A 53 9.63 4.05 -4.98
CA ASN A 53 10.90 3.34 -4.82
C ASN A 53 11.90 4.14 -3.97
N LEU A 54 11.92 5.48 -4.11
CA LEU A 54 12.76 6.34 -3.29
C LEU A 54 12.34 6.33 -1.82
N LEU A 55 11.03 6.42 -1.53
CA LEU A 55 10.49 6.27 -0.17
C LEU A 55 10.88 4.93 0.45
N LEU A 56 10.66 3.83 -0.31
CA LEU A 56 11.05 2.49 0.12
C LEU A 56 12.55 2.40 0.40
N ALA A 57 13.39 2.96 -0.47
CA ALA A 57 14.84 2.95 -0.28
C ALA A 57 15.25 3.73 0.98
N LYS A 58 14.71 4.94 1.18
CA LYS A 58 15.02 5.79 2.33
C LYS A 58 14.63 5.12 3.65
N VAL A 59 13.42 4.58 3.74
CA VAL A 59 12.92 3.95 4.97
C VAL A 59 13.69 2.65 5.26
N ARG A 60 14.01 1.85 4.24
CA ARG A 60 14.76 0.59 4.38
C ARG A 60 16.22 0.72 4.81
N GLN A 61 16.78 1.93 4.78
CA GLN A 61 18.10 2.18 5.38
C GLN A 61 18.09 2.02 6.91
N LYS A 62 16.91 2.19 7.55
CA LYS A 62 16.78 2.24 9.01
C LYS A 62 15.81 1.18 9.55
N ILE A 63 14.69 0.96 8.86
CA ILE A 63 13.52 0.24 9.38
C ILE A 63 12.78 -0.51 8.25
N ILE A 64 11.86 -1.40 8.62
CA ILE A 64 11.18 -2.26 7.65
C ILE A 64 10.11 -1.47 6.88
N ALA A 65 10.17 -1.53 5.54
CA ALA A 65 9.12 -1.05 4.65
C ALA A 65 8.69 -2.14 3.67
N LEU A 66 7.37 -2.34 3.53
CA LEU A 66 6.77 -3.32 2.63
C LEU A 66 6.28 -2.66 1.36
N ALA A 67 6.53 -3.31 0.24
CA ALA A 67 6.09 -2.89 -1.08
C ALA A 67 5.17 -3.97 -1.65
N VAL A 68 3.92 -3.62 -1.88
CA VAL A 68 2.95 -4.50 -2.52
C VAL A 68 2.30 -3.83 -3.71
N ALA A 69 1.82 -4.63 -4.64
CA ALA A 69 1.00 -4.15 -5.75
C ALA A 69 -0.18 -5.08 -6.03
N SER A 70 -1.20 -4.56 -6.70
CA SER A 70 -2.39 -5.34 -7.09
C SER A 70 -2.07 -6.39 -8.16
N SER A 71 -1.15 -6.11 -9.09
CA SER A 71 -0.74 -7.02 -10.16
C SER A 71 0.70 -7.50 -10.02
N GLY A 72 1.02 -8.65 -10.63
CA GLY A 72 2.38 -9.19 -10.67
C GLY A 72 3.36 -8.31 -11.45
N ILE A 73 2.91 -7.70 -12.54
CA ILE A 73 3.75 -6.82 -13.39
C ILE A 73 4.06 -5.52 -12.65
N THR A 74 3.09 -4.93 -11.95
CA THR A 74 3.34 -3.75 -11.12
C THR A 74 4.31 -4.07 -9.98
N ALA A 75 4.19 -5.26 -9.37
CA ALA A 75 5.07 -5.66 -8.28
C ALA A 75 6.55 -5.75 -8.68
N THR A 76 6.88 -6.08 -9.94
CA THR A 76 8.28 -6.14 -10.40
C THR A 76 8.92 -4.75 -10.55
N LEU A 77 8.11 -3.70 -10.72
CA LEU A 77 8.58 -2.31 -10.80
C LEU A 77 8.92 -1.72 -9.42
N LEU A 78 8.42 -2.36 -8.35
CA LEU A 78 8.73 -1.98 -6.98
C LEU A 78 9.93 -2.76 -6.49
N THR A 79 10.90 -2.07 -5.89
CA THR A 79 12.08 -2.69 -5.30
C THR A 79 11.62 -3.61 -4.17
N GLY A 80 11.92 -4.92 -4.28
CA GLY A 80 11.43 -5.92 -3.33
C GLY A 80 9.91 -6.07 -3.29
N GLY A 81 9.21 -5.67 -4.37
CA GLY A 81 7.77 -5.73 -4.49
C GLY A 81 7.25 -7.16 -4.62
N ARG A 82 6.03 -7.38 -4.11
CA ARG A 82 5.28 -8.62 -4.24
C ARG A 82 3.80 -8.30 -4.46
N THR A 83 3.02 -9.26 -4.94
CA THR A 83 1.57 -9.03 -5.05
C THR A 83 0.94 -8.95 -3.66
N ALA A 84 -0.09 -8.10 -3.49
CA ALA A 84 -0.81 -7.98 -2.23
C ALA A 84 -1.42 -9.32 -1.80
N HIS A 85 -1.99 -10.07 -2.75
CA HIS A 85 -2.51 -11.41 -2.54
C HIS A 85 -1.46 -12.37 -1.95
N SER A 86 -0.25 -12.41 -2.50
CA SER A 86 0.80 -13.30 -1.99
C SER A 86 1.37 -12.84 -0.64
N THR A 87 1.46 -11.52 -0.43
CA THR A 87 2.09 -10.90 0.73
C THR A 87 1.18 -10.95 1.96
N PHE A 88 -0.09 -10.61 1.82
CA PHE A 88 -1.04 -10.58 2.93
C PHE A 88 -1.86 -11.85 3.06
N LYS A 89 -1.80 -12.75 2.06
CA LYS A 89 -2.68 -13.94 1.96
C LYS A 89 -4.15 -13.54 2.06
N LEU A 90 -4.50 -12.54 1.24
CA LEU A 90 -5.88 -12.07 1.09
C LEU A 90 -6.79 -13.25 0.70
N PRO A 91 -8.01 -13.32 1.25
CA PRO A 91 -8.97 -14.34 0.86
C PRO A 91 -9.34 -14.17 -0.63
N LEU A 92 -9.45 -15.27 -1.36
CA LEU A 92 -9.79 -15.24 -2.79
C LEU A 92 -11.28 -14.94 -3.03
N ASN A 93 -12.14 -15.30 -2.08
CA ASN A 93 -13.58 -15.07 -2.14
C ASN A 93 -13.98 -13.81 -1.37
N LEU A 94 -13.59 -12.65 -1.88
CA LEU A 94 -13.90 -11.34 -1.27
C LEU A 94 -15.38 -10.95 -1.41
N ILE A 95 -16.13 -11.64 -2.28
CA ILE A 95 -17.53 -11.31 -2.63
C ILE A 95 -18.54 -12.01 -1.69
N GLN A 96 -18.17 -13.14 -1.08
CA GLN A 96 -19.10 -13.95 -0.26
C GLN A 96 -18.96 -13.76 1.25
N ASN A 97 -17.90 -13.09 1.71
CA ASN A 97 -17.66 -12.85 3.13
C ASN A 97 -17.84 -11.36 3.43
N GLU A 98 -18.81 -11.04 4.28
CA GLU A 98 -19.08 -9.66 4.74
C GLU A 98 -17.93 -9.09 5.60
N SER A 99 -17.10 -9.96 6.20
CA SER A 99 -15.90 -9.61 6.94
C SER A 99 -14.73 -10.54 6.56
N PRO A 100 -14.13 -10.39 5.37
CA PRO A 100 -12.98 -11.20 5.00
C PRO A 100 -11.82 -10.86 5.94
N LEU A 101 -11.19 -11.87 6.53
CA LEU A 101 -9.97 -11.71 7.32
C LEU A 101 -8.78 -12.26 6.53
N CYS A 102 -7.60 -11.67 6.69
CA CYS A 102 -6.39 -12.33 6.22
C CYS A 102 -6.18 -13.59 7.07
N ASN A 103 -6.11 -14.77 6.46
CA ASN A 103 -6.03 -16.04 7.17
C ASN A 103 -4.65 -16.22 7.85
N LYS A 104 -4.44 -15.57 9.00
CA LYS A 104 -3.15 -15.51 9.69
C LYS A 104 -3.28 -15.52 11.21
N SER A 105 -2.52 -16.43 11.83
CA SER A 105 -2.23 -16.41 13.27
C SER A 105 -1.16 -15.37 13.60
N LYS A 106 -1.28 -14.73 14.78
CA LYS A 106 -0.37 -13.71 15.32
C LYS A 106 1.09 -14.20 15.45
N ASN A 107 1.32 -15.51 15.51
CA ASN A 107 2.66 -16.10 15.70
C ASN A 107 3.44 -16.38 14.41
N THR A 108 2.92 -16.01 13.24
CA THR A 108 3.60 -16.25 11.96
C THR A 108 4.73 -15.24 11.70
N ALA A 109 5.74 -15.63 10.93
CA ALA A 109 6.84 -14.72 10.51
C ALA A 109 6.30 -13.48 9.76
N LEU A 110 5.24 -13.67 8.97
CA LEU A 110 4.52 -12.61 8.27
C LEU A 110 3.86 -11.66 9.27
N ALA A 111 3.19 -12.15 10.31
CA ALA A 111 2.60 -11.30 11.34
C ALA A 111 3.66 -10.44 12.03
N LYS A 112 4.81 -11.02 12.40
CA LYS A 112 5.95 -10.26 12.95
C LYS A 112 6.46 -9.20 11.98
N LEU A 113 6.57 -9.53 10.69
CA LEU A 113 6.96 -8.57 9.65
C LEU A 113 5.94 -7.42 9.55
N LEU A 114 4.65 -7.76 9.52
CA LEU A 114 3.55 -6.80 9.48
C LEU A 114 3.42 -5.98 10.76
N THR A 115 3.88 -6.45 11.91
CA THR A 115 3.91 -5.69 13.18
C THR A 115 5.12 -4.75 13.24
N ASN A 116 6.26 -5.15 12.67
CA ASN A 116 7.50 -4.37 12.73
C ASN A 116 7.66 -3.35 11.59
N ALA A 117 6.91 -3.50 10.49
CA ALA A 117 6.93 -2.53 9.39
C ALA A 117 6.53 -1.12 9.85
N LYS A 118 7.13 -0.08 9.28
CA LYS A 118 6.75 1.31 9.58
C LYS A 118 6.13 2.03 8.39
N LEU A 119 6.40 1.53 7.20
CA LEU A 119 5.79 1.94 5.95
C LEU A 119 5.26 0.72 5.20
N ASN A 120 3.99 0.75 4.80
CA ASN A 120 3.41 -0.20 3.87
C ASN A 120 2.95 0.57 2.63
N VAL A 121 3.44 0.20 1.45
CA VAL A 121 3.04 0.81 0.18
C VAL A 121 2.22 -0.19 -0.63
N TRP A 122 1.07 0.24 -1.15
CA TRP A 122 0.27 -0.54 -2.09
C TRP A 122 0.07 0.24 -3.39
N ASP A 123 0.71 -0.22 -4.47
CA ASP A 123 0.58 0.35 -5.82
C ASP A 123 -0.53 -0.32 -6.65
N GLU A 124 -1.14 0.45 -7.55
CA GLU A 124 -2.36 0.13 -8.30
C GLU A 124 -3.52 -0.30 -7.41
N VAL A 125 -3.68 0.41 -6.29
CA VAL A 125 -4.75 0.20 -5.30
C VAL A 125 -6.16 0.28 -5.92
N THR A 126 -6.33 1.07 -6.98
CA THR A 126 -7.60 1.34 -7.66
C THR A 126 -8.19 0.11 -8.35
N MET A 127 -7.33 -0.85 -8.71
CA MET A 127 -7.75 -2.13 -9.30
C MET A 127 -8.21 -3.17 -8.27
N SER A 128 -7.98 -2.91 -6.98
CA SER A 128 -8.26 -3.88 -5.91
C SER A 128 -9.62 -3.65 -5.28
N HIS A 129 -10.32 -4.74 -4.98
CA HIS A 129 -11.62 -4.71 -4.32
C HIS A 129 -11.48 -4.17 -2.89
N LYS A 130 -12.36 -3.25 -2.46
CA LYS A 130 -12.28 -2.59 -1.15
C LYS A 130 -12.19 -3.57 0.03
N ALA A 131 -12.91 -4.68 -0.05
CA ALA A 131 -12.90 -5.71 0.98
C ALA A 131 -11.49 -6.29 1.24
N ALA A 132 -10.58 -6.27 0.26
CA ALA A 132 -9.19 -6.66 0.49
C ALA A 132 -8.45 -5.69 1.42
N PHE A 133 -8.74 -4.38 1.30
CA PHE A 133 -8.18 -3.35 2.16
C PHE A 133 -8.78 -3.41 3.56
N GLU A 134 -10.09 -3.60 3.66
CA GLU A 134 -10.81 -3.73 4.94
C GLU A 134 -10.39 -4.98 5.70
N ALA A 135 -10.13 -6.08 4.98
CA ALA A 135 -9.56 -7.30 5.53
C ALA A 135 -8.14 -7.09 6.07
N LEU A 136 -7.31 -6.34 5.32
CA LEU A 136 -5.95 -6.01 5.74
C LEU A 136 -5.97 -5.10 6.97
N ASP A 137 -6.83 -4.08 6.98
CA ASP A 137 -6.97 -3.15 8.10
C ASP A 137 -7.33 -3.90 9.38
N THR A 138 -8.40 -4.70 9.36
CA THR A 138 -8.80 -5.54 10.50
C THR A 138 -7.65 -6.42 11.00
N THR A 139 -6.91 -7.04 10.07
CA THR A 139 -5.76 -7.88 10.42
C THR A 139 -4.62 -7.08 11.08
N LEU A 140 -4.33 -5.87 10.58
CA LEU A 140 -3.28 -5.02 11.15
C LEU A 140 -3.69 -4.46 12.52
N GLN A 141 -4.97 -4.10 12.70
CA GLN A 141 -5.53 -3.72 13.99
C GLN A 141 -5.41 -4.88 14.99
N ASP A 142 -5.72 -6.11 14.59
CA ASP A 142 -5.58 -7.29 15.44
C ASP A 142 -4.13 -7.57 15.86
N PHE A 143 -3.17 -7.35 14.94
CA PHE A 143 -1.75 -7.60 15.19
C PHE A 143 -1.08 -6.51 16.01
N ARG A 144 -1.56 -5.27 15.92
CA ARG A 144 -0.92 -4.10 16.54
C ARG A 144 -1.72 -3.46 17.67
N ASN A 145 -2.96 -3.90 17.89
CA ASN A 145 -3.90 -3.36 18.87
C ASN A 145 -4.01 -1.82 18.80
N SER A 146 -4.26 -1.31 17.58
CA SER A 146 -4.21 0.12 17.27
C SER A 146 -5.35 0.53 16.32
N LYS A 147 -5.39 1.82 15.97
CA LYS A 147 -6.38 2.43 15.05
C LYS A 147 -6.18 1.95 13.60
N ILE A 148 -6.87 2.59 12.64
CA ILE A 148 -6.81 2.31 11.19
C ILE A 148 -5.38 1.97 10.73
N MET A 149 -5.28 0.92 9.91
CA MET A 149 -4.08 0.24 9.42
C MET A 149 -3.11 -0.21 10.52
N GLY A 150 -3.62 -0.48 11.73
CA GLY A 150 -2.81 -0.77 12.91
C GLY A 150 -1.84 0.36 13.29
N GLY A 151 -2.15 1.61 12.93
CA GLY A 151 -1.33 2.78 13.19
C GLY A 151 -0.01 2.84 12.42
N VAL A 152 0.16 2.04 11.36
CA VAL A 152 1.31 2.14 10.44
C VAL A 152 1.12 3.31 9.48
N THR A 153 2.21 3.86 8.95
CA THR A 153 2.11 4.73 7.78
C THR A 153 1.80 3.87 6.56
N PHE A 154 0.66 4.10 5.93
CA PHE A 154 0.18 3.36 4.78
C PHE A 154 0.09 4.29 3.57
N LEU A 155 0.83 4.00 2.51
CA LEU A 155 0.78 4.74 1.26
C LEU A 155 0.05 3.92 0.21
N MET A 156 -1.16 4.32 -0.14
CA MET A 156 -1.89 3.84 -1.30
C MET A 156 -1.48 4.67 -2.51
N ALA A 157 -1.26 4.03 -3.64
CA ALA A 157 -0.94 4.72 -4.87
C ALA A 157 -1.70 4.11 -6.05
N GLY A 158 -2.13 4.94 -6.98
CA GLY A 158 -2.92 4.50 -8.11
C GLY A 158 -3.42 5.68 -8.92
N ASP A 159 -4.21 5.33 -9.93
CA ASP A 159 -4.81 6.29 -10.84
C ASP A 159 -6.27 5.87 -11.03
N PHE A 160 -7.21 6.72 -10.62
CA PHE A 160 -8.64 6.44 -10.76
C PHE A 160 -9.15 6.66 -12.18
N TRP A 161 -8.33 7.22 -13.08
CA TRP A 161 -8.61 7.28 -14.51
C TRP A 161 -8.18 5.99 -15.24
N GLN A 162 -7.57 5.05 -14.53
CA GLN A 162 -7.32 3.69 -15.01
C GLN A 162 -8.50 2.75 -14.66
N THR A 163 -8.24 1.44 -14.74
CA THR A 163 -9.26 0.41 -14.51
C THR A 163 -9.68 0.33 -13.04
N LEU A 164 -10.99 0.41 -12.82
CA LEU A 164 -11.63 0.08 -11.54
C LEU A 164 -11.58 -1.45 -11.29
N PRO A 165 -11.93 -1.92 -10.08
CA PRO A 165 -11.95 -3.35 -9.80
C PRO A 165 -12.93 -4.08 -10.72
N VAL A 166 -12.47 -5.16 -11.34
CA VAL A 166 -13.26 -5.92 -12.31
C VAL A 166 -14.28 -6.80 -11.59
N ILE A 167 -15.57 -6.60 -11.88
CA ILE A 167 -16.65 -7.49 -11.45
C ILE A 167 -17.21 -8.25 -12.66
N PRO A 168 -16.96 -9.56 -12.79
CA PRO A 168 -17.53 -10.34 -13.87
C PRO A 168 -19.06 -10.26 -13.87
N ARG A 169 -19.65 -9.79 -14.98
CA ARG A 169 -21.10 -9.60 -15.15
C ARG A 169 -21.72 -8.56 -14.19
N GLY A 170 -20.91 -7.69 -13.60
CA GLY A 170 -21.38 -6.60 -12.74
C GLY A 170 -21.90 -5.39 -13.52
N THR A 171 -22.67 -4.55 -12.84
CA THR A 171 -23.07 -3.22 -13.33
C THR A 171 -22.04 -2.17 -12.92
N ARG A 172 -22.10 -0.97 -13.52
CA ARG A 172 -21.28 0.19 -13.08
C ARG A 172 -21.49 0.52 -11.60
N ALA A 173 -22.71 0.35 -11.10
CA ALA A 173 -23.01 0.58 -9.69
C ALA A 173 -22.29 -0.44 -8.79
N ASP A 174 -22.14 -1.68 -9.26
CA ASP A 174 -21.39 -2.71 -8.52
C ASP A 174 -19.89 -2.36 -8.49
N GLU A 175 -19.32 -1.93 -9.62
CA GLU A 175 -17.90 -1.49 -9.70
C GLU A 175 -17.61 -0.32 -8.74
N LEU A 176 -18.50 0.67 -8.67
CA LEU A 176 -18.37 1.78 -7.72
C LEU A 176 -18.50 1.31 -6.27
N ARG A 177 -19.39 0.36 -5.97
CA ARG A 177 -19.59 -0.17 -4.62
C ARG A 177 -18.35 -0.88 -4.08
N VAL A 178 -17.58 -1.52 -4.95
CA VAL A 178 -16.36 -2.26 -4.59
C VAL A 178 -15.08 -1.43 -4.68
N CYS A 179 -15.16 -0.21 -5.21
CA CYS A 179 -14.05 0.72 -5.27
C CYS A 179 -13.61 1.15 -3.85
N ILE A 180 -12.31 1.41 -3.67
CA ILE A 180 -11.76 1.87 -2.39
C ILE A 180 -12.39 3.17 -1.89
N LYS A 181 -12.85 4.05 -2.79
CA LYS A 181 -13.58 5.28 -2.45
C LYS A 181 -14.88 5.02 -1.67
N SER A 182 -15.42 3.80 -1.75
CA SER A 182 -16.61 3.35 -1.04
C SER A 182 -16.29 2.59 0.26
N SER A 183 -15.04 2.63 0.72
CA SER A 183 -14.59 2.04 1.98
C SER A 183 -14.55 3.08 3.10
N TYR A 184 -14.75 2.65 4.35
CA TYR A 184 -14.56 3.51 5.52
C TYR A 184 -13.11 3.98 5.69
N ILE A 185 -12.13 3.25 5.10
CA ILE A 185 -10.72 3.63 5.11
C ILE A 185 -10.48 4.93 4.31
N TRP A 186 -11.38 5.25 3.37
CA TRP A 186 -11.29 6.43 2.51
C TRP A 186 -11.98 7.68 3.11
N GLN A 187 -12.85 7.50 4.11
CA GLN A 187 -13.62 8.57 4.74
C GLN A 187 -12.79 9.34 5.78
#